data_AF-A0A1V4WYW1-F1
#
_entry.id   AF-A0A1V4WYW1-F1
#
_cell.length_a   1.000
_cell.length_b   1.000
_cell.length_c   1.000
_cell.angle_alpha   90.00
_cell.angle_beta   90.00
_cell.angle_gamma   90.00
#
_symmetry.space_group_name_H-M   'P 1'
#
loop_
_entity.id
_entity.type
_entity.pdbx_description
1 polymer ?
#
loop_
_entity_poly.entity_id
_entity_poly.type
_entity_poly.pdbx_seq_one_letter_code
_entity_poly.pdbx_strand_id
1 'polypeptide(L)'
;MVGEQLVFVREKIDELIGAATLVNVSERIILSRDAKDDHHLSLCREIEAEFLITEDKDLLDIPTGLLGKKGIKTQIVNPHRFLEEETPGAG
;
A
#
# COMPACT_ATOMS: atom_id res chain seq x y z
N MET A 1 -18.37 5.14 -26.86
CA MET A 1 -17.38 5.92 -26.08
C MET A 1 -17.61 5.89 -24.57
N VAL A 2 -18.57 6.59 -23.95
CA VAL A 2 -18.72 6.57 -22.46
C VAL A 2 -19.10 5.17 -21.91
N GLY A 3 -19.98 4.45 -22.61
CA GLY A 3 -20.39 3.10 -22.20
C GLY A 3 -19.28 2.05 -22.26
N GLU A 4 -18.41 2.11 -23.29
CA GLU A 4 -17.29 1.18 -23.44
C GLU A 4 -16.19 1.41 -22.39
N GLN A 5 -15.92 2.67 -22.04
CA GLN A 5 -14.97 3.00 -20.96
C GLN A 5 -15.44 2.47 -19.60
N LEU A 6 -16.74 2.57 -19.32
CA LEU A 6 -17.33 2.05 -18.09
C LEU A 6 -17.26 0.52 -17.99
N VAL A 7 -17.48 -0.19 -19.11
CA VAL A 7 -17.34 -1.65 -19.17
C VAL A 7 -15.88 -2.05 -18.93
N PHE A 8 -14.94 -1.41 -19.62
CA PHE A 8 -13.51 -1.68 -19.47
C PHE A 8 -13.03 -1.47 -18.02
N VAL A 9 -13.41 -0.35 -17.38
CA VAL A 9 -13.04 -0.10 -15.98
C VAL A 9 -13.61 -1.18 -15.05
N ARG A 10 -14.84 -1.62 -15.30
CA ARG A 10 -15.49 -2.63 -14.46
C ARG A 10 -14.82 -4.00 -14.59
N GLU A 11 -14.47 -4.41 -15.79
CA GLU A 11 -13.69 -5.64 -16.02
C GLU A 11 -12.35 -5.61 -15.28
N LYS A 12 -11.66 -4.46 -15.30
CA LYS A 12 -10.41 -4.30 -14.54
C LYS A 12 -10.59 -4.32 -13.03
N ILE A 13 -11.68 -3.76 -12.51
CA ILE A 13 -12.00 -3.88 -11.09
C ILE A 13 -12.27 -5.34 -10.72
N ASP A 14 -13.03 -6.08 -11.52
CA ASP A 14 -13.35 -7.48 -11.25
C ASP A 14 -12.09 -8.37 -11.30
N GLU A 15 -11.19 -8.14 -12.27
CA GLU A 15 -9.87 -8.80 -12.33
C GLU A 15 -9.06 -8.54 -11.06
N LEU A 16 -9.00 -7.28 -10.59
CA LEU A 16 -8.28 -6.90 -9.37
C LEU A 16 -8.88 -7.54 -8.12
N ILE A 17 -10.21 -7.54 -7.99
CA ILE A 17 -10.91 -8.18 -6.87
C ILE A 17 -10.65 -9.68 -6.89
N GLY A 18 -10.68 -10.31 -8.06
CA GLY A 18 -10.41 -11.75 -8.22
C GLY A 18 -8.98 -12.15 -7.83
N ALA A 19 -8.02 -11.23 -7.97
CA ALA A 19 -6.64 -11.42 -7.54
C ALA A 19 -6.38 -11.05 -6.07
N ALA A 20 -7.32 -10.37 -5.41
CA ALA A 20 -7.15 -9.91 -4.04
C ALA A 20 -7.29 -11.05 -3.03
N THR A 21 -6.45 -11.02 -1.99
CA THR A 21 -6.56 -11.92 -0.84
C THR A 21 -7.13 -11.18 0.35
N LEU A 22 -8.19 -11.73 0.95
CA LEU A 22 -8.72 -11.20 2.21
C LEU A 22 -7.81 -11.63 3.36
N VAL A 23 -7.40 -10.67 4.18
CA VAL A 23 -6.48 -10.90 5.30
C VAL A 23 -7.16 -10.48 6.59
N ASN A 24 -7.11 -11.36 7.59
CA ASN A 24 -7.54 -11.05 8.94
C ASN A 24 -6.35 -10.54 9.74
N VAL A 25 -6.38 -9.26 10.14
CA VAL A 25 -5.34 -8.65 10.95
C VAL A 25 -5.48 -9.14 12.39
N SER A 26 -4.46 -9.84 12.90
CA SER A 26 -4.49 -10.48 14.22
C SER A 26 -4.18 -9.50 15.36
N GLU A 27 -3.38 -8.47 15.11
CA GLU A 27 -2.99 -7.47 16.09
C GLU A 27 -2.90 -6.09 15.44
N ARG A 28 -3.44 -5.08 16.14
CA ARG A 28 -3.47 -3.70 15.70
C ARG A 28 -2.24 -2.92 16.17
N ILE A 29 -1.58 -2.27 15.23
CA ILE A 29 -0.51 -1.31 15.47
C ILE A 29 -1.13 0.04 15.82
N ILE A 30 -0.54 0.72 16.80
CA ILE A 30 -0.84 2.11 17.14
C ILE A 30 0.44 2.90 16.96
N LEU A 31 0.49 3.71 15.90
CA LEU A 31 1.69 4.44 15.48
C LEU A 31 1.36 5.80 14.85
N SER A 32 0.28 5.90 14.08
CA SER A 32 -0.23 7.16 13.55
C SER A 32 -1.23 7.80 14.53
N ARG A 33 -1.51 9.08 14.32
CA ARG A 33 -2.61 9.79 14.99
C ARG A 33 -3.95 9.53 14.29
N ASP A 34 -3.93 9.12 13.03
CA ASP A 34 -5.11 8.64 12.30
C ASP A 34 -5.25 7.12 12.47
N ALA A 35 -6.41 6.70 12.97
CA ALA A 35 -6.73 5.30 13.21
C ALA A 35 -6.84 4.46 11.93
N LYS A 36 -6.97 5.10 10.75
CA LYS A 36 -6.98 4.46 9.43
C LYS A 36 -5.59 4.06 8.96
N ASP A 37 -4.60 4.94 9.16
CA ASP A 37 -3.20 4.63 8.88
C ASP A 37 -2.73 3.43 9.67
N ASP A 38 -3.08 3.40 10.95
CA ASP A 38 -2.82 2.27 11.84
C ASP A 38 -3.36 0.95 11.28
N HIS A 39 -4.54 0.99 10.63
CA HIS A 39 -5.10 -0.19 9.99
C HIS A 39 -4.25 -0.67 8.81
N HIS A 40 -3.84 0.24 7.92
CA HIS A 40 -2.96 -0.08 6.81
C HIS A 40 -1.61 -0.64 7.28
N LEU A 41 -0.98 -0.01 8.27
CA LEU A 41 0.28 -0.48 8.84
C LEU A 41 0.15 -1.86 9.50
N SER A 42 -0.97 -2.10 10.19
CA SER A 42 -1.25 -3.41 10.79
C SER A 42 -1.37 -4.50 9.74
N LEU A 43 -2.07 -4.21 8.64
CA LEU A 43 -2.18 -5.12 7.50
C LEU A 43 -0.81 -5.40 6.87
N CYS A 44 -0.04 -4.35 6.59
CA CYS A 44 1.30 -4.47 6.04
C CYS A 44 2.21 -5.37 6.89
N ARG A 45 2.13 -5.27 8.21
CA ARG A 45 2.85 -6.17 9.10
C ARG A 45 2.35 -7.61 9.03
N GLU A 46 1.04 -7.83 9.02
CA GLU A 46 0.42 -9.17 9.01
C GLU A 46 0.84 -9.96 7.76
N ILE A 47 0.85 -9.32 6.60
CA ILE A 47 1.24 -9.99 5.34
C ILE A 47 2.73 -9.88 5.02
N GLU A 48 3.53 -9.28 5.91
CA GLU A 48 4.92 -8.90 5.66
C GLU A 48 5.10 -8.17 4.31
N ALA A 49 4.23 -7.20 4.03
CA ALA A 49 4.24 -6.44 2.78
C ALA A 49 5.60 -5.78 2.56
N GLU A 50 6.14 -5.91 1.36
CA GLU A 50 7.37 -5.24 0.96
C GLU A 50 7.15 -3.74 0.77
N PHE A 51 6.02 -3.36 0.16
CA PHE A 51 5.68 -1.97 -0.14
C PHE A 51 4.28 -1.59 0.32
N LEU A 52 4.13 -0.35 0.76
CA LEU A 52 2.86 0.37 0.89
C LEU A 52 2.92 1.57 -0.05
N ILE A 53 2.19 1.48 -1.16
CA ILE A 53 2.17 2.53 -2.18
C ILE A 53 1.04 3.52 -1.85
N THR A 54 1.38 4.78 -1.60
CA THR A 54 0.40 5.80 -1.20
C THR A 54 0.85 7.23 -1.56
N GLU A 55 -0.10 8.12 -1.79
CA GLU A 55 0.14 9.58 -1.91
C GLU A 55 -0.14 10.32 -0.58
N ASP A 56 -0.46 9.58 0.48
CA ASP A 56 -0.71 10.14 1.80
C ASP A 56 0.59 10.60 2.46
N LYS A 57 0.69 11.91 2.73
CA LYS A 57 1.88 12.53 3.30
C LYS A 57 2.13 12.11 4.74
N ASP A 58 1.09 11.91 5.53
CA ASP A 58 1.24 11.54 6.93
C ASP A 58 1.85 10.14 7.04
N LEU A 59 1.45 9.23 6.14
CA LEU A 59 2.08 7.90 6.01
C LEU A 59 3.51 7.98 5.48
N LEU A 60 3.77 8.80 4.46
CA LEU A 60 5.10 8.95 3.85
C LEU A 60 6.12 9.58 4.81
N ASP A 61 5.68 10.43 5.72
CA ASP A 61 6.54 11.10 6.70
C ASP A 61 6.88 10.23 7.93
N ILE A 62 6.32 9.00 8.02
CA ILE A 62 6.62 8.09 9.12
C ILE A 62 8.09 7.64 9.03
N PRO A 63 8.92 7.88 10.07
CA PRO A 63 10.31 7.45 10.04
C PRO A 63 10.43 5.93 9.99
N THR A 64 11.26 5.40 9.09
CA THR A 64 11.53 3.95 8.94
C THR A 64 12.00 3.29 10.25
N GLY A 65 12.78 4.01 11.07
CA GLY A 65 13.19 3.53 12.39
C GLY A 65 12.03 3.34 13.37
N LEU A 66 10.93 4.08 13.20
CA LEU A 66 9.71 3.91 14.01
C LEU A 66 8.91 2.69 13.54
N LEU A 67 8.83 2.46 12.22
CA LEU A 67 8.23 1.27 11.62
C LEU A 67 8.94 -0.01 12.09
N GLY A 68 10.27 -0.02 12.03
CA GLY A 68 11.07 -1.17 12.46
C GLY A 68 10.88 -1.53 13.94
N LYS A 69 10.72 -0.53 14.82
CA LYS A 69 10.40 -0.76 16.25
C LYS A 69 9.04 -1.44 16.48
N LYS A 70 8.13 -1.37 15.50
CA LYS A 70 6.83 -2.06 15.51
C LYS A 70 6.84 -3.36 14.72
N GLY A 71 8.00 -3.79 14.22
CA GLY A 71 8.14 -5.00 13.41
C GLY A 71 7.62 -4.83 11.98
N ILE A 72 7.40 -3.61 11.51
CA ILE A 72 6.99 -3.33 10.13
C ILE A 72 8.26 -3.21 9.28
N LYS A 73 8.41 -4.11 8.30
CA LYS A 73 9.51 -4.08 7.31
C LYS A 73 9.16 -3.33 6.03
N THR A 74 7.89 -2.94 5.88
CA THR A 74 7.32 -2.33 4.70
C THR A 74 7.95 -0.98 4.36
N GLN A 75 8.24 -0.77 3.09
CA GLN A 75 8.66 0.50 2.53
C GLN A 75 7.43 1.30 2.12
N ILE A 76 7.22 2.46 2.74
CA ILE A 76 6.14 3.37 2.37
C ILE A 76 6.68 4.30 1.27
N VAL A 77 6.09 4.21 0.08
CA VAL A 77 6.57 4.91 -1.12
C VAL A 77 5.40 5.54 -1.86
N ASN A 78 5.67 6.61 -2.61
CA ASN A 78 4.67 7.14 -3.53
C ASN A 78 4.67 6.34 -4.86
N PRO A 79 3.54 6.32 -5.60
CA PRO A 79 3.42 5.67 -6.90
C PRO A 79 4.55 6.01 -7.87
N HIS A 80 4.95 7.29 -7.94
CA HIS A 80 6.01 7.73 -8.85
C HIS A 80 7.34 7.04 -8.55
N ARG A 81 7.77 7.04 -7.29
CA ARG A 81 9.01 6.40 -6.85
C ARG A 81 8.96 4.89 -7.04
N PHE A 82 7.82 4.27 -6.71
CA PHE A 82 7.65 2.82 -6.91
C PHE A 82 7.83 2.42 -8.38
N LEU A 83 7.28 3.20 -9.30
CA LEU A 83 7.40 2.95 -10.74
C LEU A 83 8.78 3.30 -11.31
N GLU A 84 9.48 4.29 -10.74
CA GLU A 84 10.85 4.66 -11.13
C GLU A 84 11.88 3.60 -10.70
N GLU A 85 11.70 2.98 -9.53
CA GLU A 85 12.55 1.87 -9.05
C GLU A 85 12.44 0.61 -9.95
N GLU A 86 11.35 0.47 -10.72
CA GLU A 86 11.11 -0.61 -11.69
C GLU A 86 11.71 -0.34 -13.09
N THR A 87 12.31 0.84 -13.35
CA THR A 87 13.00 1.11 -14.61
C THR A 87 14.51 0.85 -14.49
N PRO A 88 15.04 -0.27 -15.02
CA PRO A 88 16.48 -0.45 -15.09
C PRO A 88 17.05 0.45 -16.20
N GLY A 89 17.72 1.53 -15.81
CA GLY A 89 18.70 2.25 -16.63
C GLY A 89 18.15 3.24 -17.66
N ALA A 90 18.09 4.52 -17.28
CA ALA A 90 18.39 5.62 -18.18
C ALA A 90 19.67 6.31 -17.66
N GLY A 91 20.80 5.61 -17.84
CA GLY A 91 22.17 6.11 -17.65
C GLY A 91 22.99 5.81 -18.89
#